data_AF-A0A552EQH1-F1
#
_entry.id   AF-A0A552EQH1-F1
#
_cell.length_a   1.000
_cell.length_b   1.000
_cell.length_c   1.000
_cell.angle_alpha   90.00
_cell.angle_beta   90.00
_cell.angle_gamma   90.00
#
_symmetry.space_group_name_H-M   'P 1'
#
loop_
_entity.id
_entity.type
_entity.pdbx_description
1 polymer ?
#
loop_
_entity_poly.entity_id
_entity_poly.type
_entity_poly.pdbx_seq_one_letter_code
_entity_poly.pdbx_strand_id
1 'polypeptide(L)'
;MLDGQKFPYKIIDTSSSMVDRMPCVPITLGLNGCSLNTEGLIDTGASVNVLPYELGLQLGFIWENENLSVILTGNLAHCQARAVVVEG
;
A
#
# COMPACT_ATOMS: atom_id res chain seq x y z
N MET A 1 4.48 -24.72 -10.71
CA MET A 1 3.77 -23.59 -10.10
C MET A 1 2.62 -24.20 -9.32
N LEU A 2 2.83 -24.50 -8.05
CA LEU A 2 1.83 -25.13 -7.19
C LEU A 2 1.21 -24.00 -6.35
N ASP A 3 -0.11 -23.82 -6.49
CA ASP A 3 -0.99 -22.90 -5.75
C ASP A 3 -0.99 -21.41 -6.13
N GLY A 4 -0.99 -21.11 -7.43
CA GLY A 4 -1.31 -19.75 -7.91
C GLY A 4 -2.78 -19.39 -7.70
N GLN A 5 -3.07 -18.26 -7.06
CA GLN A 5 -4.42 -17.70 -6.94
C GLN A 5 -4.70 -16.70 -8.07
N LYS A 6 -5.97 -16.61 -8.51
CA LYS A 6 -6.40 -15.67 -9.54
C LYS A 6 -7.34 -14.63 -8.93
N PHE A 7 -7.08 -13.36 -9.22
CA PHE A 7 -7.92 -12.25 -8.82
C PHE A 7 -8.34 -11.46 -10.06
N PRO A 8 -9.62 -11.02 -10.16
CA PRO A 8 -10.04 -10.14 -11.24
C PRO A 8 -9.42 -8.76 -11.07
N TYR A 9 -9.09 -8.11 -12.19
CA TYR A 9 -8.70 -6.71 -12.17
C TYR A 9 -9.86 -5.85 -11.67
N LYS A 10 -9.55 -4.88 -10.81
CA LYS A 10 -10.52 -3.93 -10.27
C LYS A 10 -10.54 -2.66 -11.10
N ILE A 11 -11.75 -2.16 -11.34
CA ILE A 11 -11.93 -0.83 -11.92
C ILE A 11 -11.82 0.18 -10.79
N ILE A 12 -10.84 1.09 -10.89
CA ILE A 12 -10.69 2.20 -9.95
C ILE A 12 -11.08 3.48 -10.69
N ASP A 13 -12.06 4.19 -10.14
CA ASP A 13 -12.47 5.49 -10.64
C ASP A 13 -11.53 6.56 -10.06
N THR A 14 -10.46 6.84 -10.80
CA THR A 14 -9.70 8.07 -10.59
C THR A 14 -10.50 9.20 -11.22
N SER A 15 -10.83 10.23 -10.44
CA SER A 15 -11.67 11.39 -10.78
C SER A 15 -11.26 12.21 -12.03
N SER A 16 -10.33 11.72 -12.84
CA SER A 16 -9.84 12.26 -14.09
C SER A 16 -10.12 11.28 -15.24
N SER A 17 -11.38 11.22 -15.70
CA SER A 17 -11.87 10.69 -17.01
C SER A 17 -11.33 9.36 -17.55
N MET A 18 -10.55 8.62 -16.77
CA MET A 18 -9.79 7.46 -17.18
C MET A 18 -10.11 6.33 -16.21
N VAL A 19 -10.83 5.35 -16.74
CA VAL A 19 -11.11 4.10 -16.03
C VAL A 19 -9.88 3.23 -16.18
N ASP A 20 -9.14 3.02 -15.09
CA ASP A 20 -8.01 2.10 -15.10
C ASP A 20 -8.41 0.75 -14.48
N ARG A 21 -7.83 -0.32 -15.00
CA ARG A 21 -8.00 -1.69 -14.51
C ARG A 21 -6.73 -2.07 -13.76
N MET A 22 -6.85 -2.15 -12.44
CA MET A 22 -5.73 -2.35 -11.54
C MET A 22 -5.70 -3.79 -10.97
N PRO A 23 -4.52 -4.44 -10.91
CA PRO A 23 -4.36 -5.76 -10.30
C PRO A 23 -4.30 -5.63 -8.77
N CYS A 24 -5.45 -5.43 -8.13
CA CYS A 24 -5.53 -5.37 -6.67
C CYS A 24 -5.86 -6.74 -6.07
N VAL A 25 -5.21 -7.08 -4.95
CA VAL A 25 -5.47 -8.31 -4.19
C VAL A 25 -5.79 -7.99 -2.74
N PRO A 26 -6.68 -8.76 -2.08
CA PRO A 26 -6.91 -8.60 -0.65
C PRO A 26 -5.65 -9.00 0.12
N ILE A 27 -5.27 -8.18 1.11
CA ILE A 27 -4.16 -8.42 2.02
C ILE A 27 -4.59 -8.12 3.45
N THR A 28 -3.97 -8.79 4.41
CA THR A 28 -4.13 -8.49 5.83
C THR A 28 -2.80 -7.96 6.33
N LEU A 29 -2.81 -6.76 6.89
CA LEU A 29 -1.64 -6.15 7.51
C LEU A 29 -1.75 -6.24 9.03
N GLY A 30 -0.61 -6.39 9.71
CA GLY A 30 -0.53 -6.50 11.16
C GLY A 30 0.50 -5.53 11.77
N LEU A 31 0.21 -5.05 12.98
CA LEU A 31 1.14 -4.29 13.80
C LEU A 31 0.77 -4.44 15.28
N ASN A 32 1.67 -4.97 16.13
CA ASN A 32 1.49 -5.04 17.59
C ASN A 32 0.14 -5.65 18.03
N GLY A 33 -0.35 -6.67 17.33
CA GLY A 33 -1.63 -7.32 17.60
C GLY A 33 -2.86 -6.62 16.99
N CYS A 34 -2.70 -5.43 16.39
CA CYS A 34 -3.71 -4.86 15.50
C CYS A 34 -3.63 -5.54 14.12
N SER A 35 -4.78 -5.74 13.49
CA SER A 35 -4.89 -6.33 12.16
C SER A 35 -5.87 -5.53 11.30
N LEU A 36 -5.48 -5.27 10.05
CA LEU A 36 -6.25 -4.50 9.08
C LEU A 36 -6.37 -5.27 7.77
N ASN A 37 -7.60 -5.61 7.39
CA ASN A 37 -7.90 -6.14 6.06
C ASN A 37 -8.04 -4.98 5.08
N THR A 38 -7.27 -5.02 4.00
CA THR A 38 -7.26 -4.00 2.95
C THR A 38 -6.93 -4.62 1.60
N GLU A 39 -6.70 -3.78 0.59
CA GLU A 39 -6.31 -4.21 -0.74
C GLU A 39 -4.96 -3.61 -1.12
N GLY A 40 -4.08 -4.45 -1.66
CA GLY A 40 -2.78 -4.05 -2.19
C GLY A 40 -2.79 -4.06 -3.71
N LEU A 41 -2.23 -3.02 -4.32
CA LEU A 41 -1.92 -3.00 -5.75
C LEU A 41 -0.67 -3.85 -5.99
N ILE A 42 -0.75 -4.81 -6.92
CA ILE A 42 0.43 -5.54 -7.39
C ILE A 42 1.15 -4.70 -8.45
N ASP A 43 2.11 -3.90 -8.02
CA ASP A 43 2.94 -3.06 -8.89
C ASP A 43 4.36 -3.60 -9.00
N THR A 44 4.63 -4.36 -10.06
CA THR A 44 5.97 -4.89 -10.34
C THR A 44 6.98 -3.82 -10.77
N GLY A 45 6.52 -2.59 -11.06
CA GLY A 45 7.37 -1.44 -11.38
C GLY A 45 7.88 -0.71 -10.14
N ALA A 46 7.31 -0.97 -8.96
CA ALA A 46 7.75 -0.37 -7.70
C ALA A 46 8.92 -1.14 -7.08
N SER A 47 9.92 -0.40 -6.58
CA SER A 47 11.04 -0.99 -5.83
C SER A 47 10.74 -1.21 -4.34
N VAL A 48 9.65 -0.61 -3.83
CA VAL A 48 9.23 -0.69 -2.44
C VAL A 48 7.71 -0.81 -2.34
N ASN A 49 7.22 -1.44 -1.28
CA ASN A 49 5.81 -1.37 -0.91
C ASN A 49 5.52 0.01 -0.31
N VAL A 50 4.33 0.55 -0.58
CA VAL A 50 3.89 1.83 -0.04
C VAL A 50 2.62 1.63 0.77
N LEU A 51 2.65 2.02 2.05
CA LEU A 51 1.48 2.05 2.92
C LEU A 51 0.89 3.47 2.91
N PRO A 52 -0.38 3.66 2.49
CA PRO A 52 -1.07 4.94 2.63
C PRO A 52 -1.12 5.43 4.08
N TYR A 53 -0.97 6.74 4.26
CA TYR A 53 -0.92 7.40 5.56
C TYR A 53 -2.09 7.01 6.47
N GLU A 54 -3.31 7.04 5.92
CA GLU A 54 -4.56 6.73 6.63
C GLU A 54 -4.65 5.26 7.06
N LEU A 55 -4.09 4.33 6.27
CA LEU A 55 -4.03 2.92 6.66
C LEU A 55 -2.99 2.71 7.76
N GLY A 56 -1.89 3.46 7.73
CA GLY A 56 -0.92 3.48 8.82
C GLY A 56 -1.54 3.93 10.14
N LEU A 57 -2.34 5.00 10.13
CA LEU A 57 -3.07 5.44 11.31
C LEU A 57 -4.04 4.37 11.84
N GLN A 58 -4.77 3.68 10.95
CA GLN A 58 -5.68 2.60 11.34
C GLN A 58 -4.96 1.39 11.93
N LEU A 59 -3.74 1.09 11.48
CA LEU A 59 -2.87 0.07 12.08
C LEU A 59 -2.29 0.49 13.44
N GLY A 60 -2.36 1.77 13.79
CA GLY A 60 -1.87 2.30 15.06
C GLY A 60 -0.49 2.96 14.99
N PHE A 61 0.02 3.28 13.80
CA PHE A 61 1.24 4.08 13.69
C PHE A 61 1.01 5.49 14.25
N ILE A 62 2.03 6.00 14.94
CA ILE A 62 2.19 7.41 15.26
C ILE A 62 3.32 7.91 14.38
N TRP A 63 2.99 8.58 13.27
CA TRP A 63 3.95 8.93 12.22
C TRP A 63 5.08 9.84 12.70
N GLU A 64 4.84 10.62 13.75
CA GLU A 64 5.84 11.46 14.40
C GLU A 64 6.96 10.64 15.07
N ASN A 65 6.69 9.39 15.44
CA ASN A 65 7.69 8.49 16.02
C ASN A 65 8.59 7.84 14.95
N GLU A 66 8.12 7.77 13.69
CA GLU A 66 8.81 7.10 12.59
C GLU A 66 9.87 8.01 11.96
N ASN A 67 11.07 8.07 12.53
CA ASN A 67 12.05 9.11 12.23
C ASN A 67 12.87 8.91 10.93
N LEU A 68 12.79 7.74 10.30
CA LEU A 68 13.55 7.47 9.07
C LEU A 68 12.76 7.95 7.85
N SER A 69 13.11 9.13 7.33
CA SER A 69 12.53 9.65 6.09
C SER A 69 13.05 8.89 4.86
N VAL A 70 12.15 8.65 3.90
CA VAL A 70 12.46 8.01 2.62
C VAL A 70 12.09 8.97 1.49
N ILE A 71 12.98 9.10 0.51
CA ILE A 71 12.71 9.85 -0.70
C ILE A 71 12.12 8.90 -1.73
N LEU A 72 10.88 9.17 -2.14
CA LEU A 72 10.22 8.43 -3.22
C LEU A 72 10.50 9.09 -4.58
N THR A 73 10.17 8.37 -5.64
CA THR A 73 10.29 8.85 -7.04
C THR A 73 8.96 8.67 -7.78
N GLY A 74 8.92 9.14 -9.03
CA GLY A 74 7.72 9.03 -9.87
C GLY A 74 6.55 9.83 -9.32
N ASN A 75 5.34 9.26 -9.40
CA ASN A 75 4.11 9.95 -9.01
C ASN A 75 4.06 10.36 -7.53
N LEU A 76 4.84 9.71 -6.66
CA LEU A 76 4.90 9.98 -5.23
C LEU A 76 6.12 10.82 -4.80
N ALA A 77 6.91 11.34 -5.75
CA ALA A 77 8.14 12.09 -5.43
C ALA A 77 7.92 13.35 -4.59
N HIS A 78 6.70 13.88 -4.59
CA HIS A 78 6.31 15.06 -3.82
C HIS A 78 5.71 14.73 -2.44
N CYS A 79 5.49 13.44 -2.15
CA CYS A 79 4.93 12.99 -0.89
C CYS A 79 6.03 12.82 0.15
N GLN A 80 5.76 13.23 1.39
CA GLN A 80 6.60 12.84 2.51
C GLN A 80 6.38 11.35 2.81
N ALA A 81 7.47 10.59 2.93
CA ALA A 81 7.41 9.19 3.30
C ALA A 81 8.37 8.88 4.46
N ARG A 82 7.99 7.88 5.26
CA ARG A 82 8.76 7.35 6.38
C ARG A 82 8.86 5.83 6.24
N ALA A 83 9.99 5.25 6.61
CA ALA A 83 10.16 3.81 6.63
C ALA A 83 9.41 3.22 7.82
N VAL A 84 8.61 2.18 7.56
CA VAL A 84 7.82 1.48 8.57
C VAL A 84 7.91 -0.03 8.33
N VAL A 85 7.67 -0.81 9.39
CA VAL A 85 7.62 -2.27 9.33
C VAL A 85 6.22 -2.72 9.72
N VAL A 86 5.64 -3.59 8.90
CA VAL A 86 4.33 -4.21 9.13
C VAL A 86 4.44 -5.71 8.93
N GLU A 87 3.56 -6.46 9.57
CA GLU A 87 3.36 -7.90 9.35
C GLU A 87 2.36 -8.09 8.20
N GLY A 88 2.52 -9.13 7.38
CA GLY A 88 1.65 -9.43 6.24
C GLY A 88 1.84 -10.84 5.70
#